data_AF-A0A6B1D4G5-F1
#
_entry.id   AF-A0A6B1D4G5-F1
#
_cell.length_a   1.000
_cell.length_b   1.000
_cell.length_c   1.000
_cell.angle_alpha   90.00
_cell.angle_beta   90.00
_cell.angle_gamma   90.00
#
_symmetry.space_group_name_H-M   'P 1'
#
loop_
_entity.id
_entity.type
_entity.pdbx_description
1 polymer ?
#
loop_
_entity_poly.entity_id
_entity_poly.type
_entity_poly.pdbx_seq_one_letter_code
_entity_poly.pdbx_strand_id
1 'polypeptide(L)' 'MGQRIGGLAEEPRPRGAWKLRKSEEYRIRIGVYRVLYEVDDEKKEVRIHRIIHRSEAYR' A
#
# COMPACT_ATOMS: atom_id res chain seq x y z
N MET A 1 8.21 9.50 -13.45
CA MET A 1 7.86 8.06 -13.42
C MET A 1 6.86 7.80 -12.31
N GLY A 2 5.60 7.57 -12.66
CA GLY A 2 4.54 7.29 -11.68
C GLY A 2 4.76 5.92 -11.05
N GLN A 3 4.90 5.86 -9.72
CA GLN A 3 4.80 4.59 -9.01
C GLN A 3 3.42 4.02 -9.30
N ARG A 4 3.38 2.84 -9.94
CA ARG A 4 2.15 2.11 -10.24
C ARG A 4 1.99 1.04 -9.17
N ILE A 5 0.75 0.71 -8.83
CA ILE A 5 0.42 -0.34 -7.85
C ILE A 5 1.14 -1.66 -8.16
N GLY A 6 1.37 -1.97 -9.44
CA GLY A 6 2.13 -3.15 -9.87
C GLY A 6 3.56 -3.24 -9.33
N GLY A 7 4.19 -2.11 -8.96
CA GLY A 7 5.52 -2.12 -8.33
C GLY A 7 5.53 -2.78 -6.94
N LEU A 8 4.38 -2.91 -6.29
CA LEU A 8 4.26 -3.66 -5.02
C LEU A 8 4.48 -5.16 -5.21
N ALA A 9 4.33 -5.70 -6.42
CA ALA A 9 4.65 -7.10 -6.69
C ALA A 9 6.16 -7.36 -6.73
N GLU A 10 6.94 -6.38 -7.20
CA GLU A 10 8.40 -6.45 -7.28
C GLU A 10 9.05 -6.06 -5.94
N GLU A 11 8.56 -4.98 -5.33
CA GLU A 11 9.00 -4.51 -4.02
C GLU A 11 7.78 -4.28 -3.12
N PRO A 12 7.35 -5.27 -2.32
CA PRO A 12 6.14 -5.18 -1.48
C PRO A 12 6.27 -4.17 -0.34
N ARG A 13 7.50 -3.79 0.03
CA ARG A 13 7.79 -2.84 1.11
C ARG A 13 8.68 -1.71 0.60
N PRO A 14 8.19 -0.90 -0.36
CA PRO A 14 9.02 0.10 -0.98
C PRO A 14 9.24 1.28 -0.03
N ARG A 15 10.25 2.08 -0.34
CA ARG A 15 10.67 3.20 0.51
C ARG A 15 9.55 4.24 0.65
N GLY A 16 8.95 4.32 1.84
CA GLY A 16 7.78 5.17 2.13
C GLY A 16 6.52 4.40 2.54
N ALA A 17 6.54 3.07 2.47
CA ALA A 17 5.54 2.23 3.11
C ALA A 17 5.66 2.32 4.64
N TRP A 18 4.55 2.56 5.32
CA TRP A 18 4.47 2.63 6.77
C TRP A 18 3.69 1.44 7.30
N LYS A 19 4.32 0.62 8.15
CA LYS A 19 3.65 -0.50 8.82
C LYS A 19 2.66 0.01 9.87
N LEU A 20 1.44 -0.51 9.85
CA LEU A 20 0.41 -0.25 10.84
C LEU A 20 0.61 -1.20 12.04
N ARG A 21 0.51 -0.66 13.25
CA ARG A 21 1.04 -1.26 14.50
C ARG A 21 0.51 -2.64 14.93
N LYS A 22 -0.42 -3.28 14.21
CA LYS A 22 -1.05 -4.54 14.68
C LYS A 22 -1.20 -5.68 13.67
N SER A 23 -0.90 -5.49 12.39
CA SER A 23 -0.99 -6.54 11.38
C SER A 23 0.14 -6.41 10.37
N GLU A 24 0.26 -7.35 9.44
CA GLU A 24 1.09 -7.19 8.23
C GLU A 24 0.51 -6.13 7.26
N GLU A 25 -0.31 -5.21 7.77
CA GLU A 25 -0.83 -4.05 7.08
C GLU A 25 0.23 -2.96 6.96
N TYR A 26 0.31 -2.43 5.76
CA TYR A 26 1.15 -1.33 5.33
C TYR A 26 0.28 -0.27 4.68
N ARG A 27 0.71 0.97 4.83
CA ARG A 27 0.13 2.13 4.16
C ARG A 27 1.19 2.79 3.31
N ILE A 28 0.86 3.01 2.04
CA ILE A 28 1.72 3.74 1.10
C ILE A 28 0.95 4.86 0.40
N ARG A 29 1.69 5.91 0.04
CA ARG A 29 1.19 6.98 -0.82
C ARG A 29 1.64 6.74 -2.25
N ILE A 30 0.68 6.54 -3.15
CA ILE A 30 0.93 6.40 -4.59
C ILE A 30 0.26 7.58 -5.30
N GLY A 31 1.06 8.61 -5.59
CA GLY A 31 0.58 9.85 -6.18
C GLY A 31 -0.48 10.55 -5.33
N VAL A 32 -1.73 10.52 -5.81
CA VAL A 32 -2.91 11.09 -5.17
C VAL A 32 -3.74 10.07 -4.37
N TYR A 33 -3.31 8.81 -4.30
CA TYR A 33 -3.98 7.76 -3.54
C TYR A 33 -3.19 7.38 -2.28
N ARG A 34 -3.93 7.02 -1.23
CA ARG A 34 -3.43 6.27 -0.08
C ARG A 34 -3.92 4.84 -0.23
N VAL A 35 -2.98 3.90 -0.27
CA VAL A 35 -3.28 2.48 -0.39
C VAL A 35 -2.97 1.82 0.95
N LEU A 36 -3.97 1.15 1.53
CA LEU A 36 -3.77 0.17 2.60
C LEU A 36 -3.69 -1.21 1.96
N TYR A 37 -2.61 -1.91 2.25
CA TYR A 37 -2.35 -3.24 1.74
C TYR A 37 -1.67 -4.08 2.82
N GLU A 38 -1.84 -5.38 2.76
CA GLU A 38 -1.18 -6.36 3.61
C GLU A 38 -0.16 -7.14 2.78
N VAL A 39 0.94 -7.54 3.40
CA VAL A 39 1.93 -8.42 2.78
C VAL A 39 1.95 -9.71 3.57
N ASP A 40 1.54 -10.81 2.94
CA ASP A 40 1.59 -12.16 3.51
C ASP A 40 2.91 -12.81 3.04
N ASP A 41 3.92 -12.81 3.90
CA ASP A 41 5.26 -13.35 3.58
C ASP A 41 5.24 -14.87 3.43
N GLU A 42 4.30 -15.57 4.08
CA GLU A 42 4.15 -17.03 3.96
C GLU A 42 3.63 -17.43 2.58
N LYS A 43 2.66 -16.67 2.04
CA LYS A 43 2.07 -16.92 0.72
C LYS A 43 2.73 -16.12 -0.41
N LYS A 44 3.66 -15.21 -0.08
CA LYS A 44 4.25 -14.23 -1.01
C LYS A 44 3.19 -13.44 -1.77
N GLU A 45 2.12 -13.07 -1.07
CA GLU A 45 0.96 -12.40 -1.64
C GLU A 45 0.83 -10.98 -1.08
N VAL A 46 0.49 -10.02 -1.95
CA VAL A 46 0.18 -8.65 -1.54
C VAL A 46 -1.32 -8.42 -1.69
N ARG A 47 -2.01 -8.18 -0.57
CA ARG A 47 -3.46 -7.96 -0.54
C ARG A 47 -3.77 -6.49 -0.40
N ILE A 48 -4.49 -5.92 -1.35
CA ILE A 48 -4.90 -4.52 -1.28
C ILE A 48 -6.28 -4.45 -0.61
N HIS A 49 -6.34 -3.87 0.59
CA HIS A 49 -7.59 -3.75 1.35
C HIS A 49 -8.39 -2.52 0.92
N ARG A 50 -7.74 -1.36 0.81
CA ARG A 50 -8.40 -0.10 0.44
C ARG A 50 -7.50 0.80 -0.37
N ILE A 51 -8.11 1.46 -1.34
CA ILE A 51 -7.51 2.55 -2.11
C ILE A 51 -8.36 3.80 -1.86
N ILE A 52 -7.79 4.77 -1.16
CA ILE A 52 -8.45 6.02 -0.78
C ILE A 52 -7.87 7.15 -1.63
N HIS A 53 -8.72 7.86 -2.36
CA HIS A 53 -8.27 9.05 -3.07
C HIS A 53 -8.07 10.22 -2.09
N ARG A 54 -7.00 11.02 -2.27
CA ARG A 54 -6.70 12.17 -1.38
C ARG A 54 -7.85 13.16 -1.27
N SER A 55 -8.65 13.27 -2.34
CA SER A 55 -9.77 14.22 -2.41
C SER A 55 -10.99 13.71 -1.66
N GLU A 56 -11.13 12.38 -1.53
CA GLU A 56 -12.22 11.72 -0.79
C GLU A 56 -11.89 11.62 0.72
N ALA A 57 -10.60 11.72 1.09
CA ALA A 57 -10.17 11.65 2.49
C ALA A 57 -10.41 12.94 3.30
N TYR A 58 -10.86 14.02 2.65
CA TYR A 58 -11.18 15.32 3.27
C TYR A 58 -12.64 15.71 2.98
N ARG A 59 -13.58 14.80 3.26
CA ARG A 59 -14.99 15.14 3.37
C ARG A 59 -15.54 14.70 4.70
#